data_AF-A0A939D2K5-F1
#
_entry.id   AF-A0A939D2K5-F1
#
_cell.length_a   1.000
_cell.length_b   1.000
_cell.length_c   1.000
_cell.angle_alpha   90.00
_cell.angle_beta   90.00
_cell.angle_gamma   90.00
#
_symmetry.space_group_name_H-M   'P 1'
#
loop_
_entity.id
_entity.type
_entity.pdbx_description
1 polymer ?
#
loop_
_entity_poly.entity_id
_entity_poly.type
_entity_poly.pdbx_seq_one_letter_code
_entity_poly.pdbx_strand_id
1 'polypeptide(L)'
;MQKSKFRKAKQTTSRPSSYLLRQAELKDTFIKLANQWRSETKHLSLMSDMILHTAYQQIIGMGTDAVPLILEELSREPEHWFWALRSITGANPIKPEDRGRLKKMAEAWLDWGRQHGYKC
;
A
#
# COMPACT_ATOMS: atom_id res chain seq x y z
N MET A 1 36.15 51.49 0.26
CA MET A 1 34.73 51.45 -0.14
C MET A 1 34.47 50.10 -0.82
N GLN A 2 33.76 49.16 -0.19
CA GLN A 2 33.03 48.05 -0.83
C GLN A 2 32.32 47.21 0.25
N LYS A 3 30.98 47.26 0.27
CA LYS A 3 30.12 46.48 1.16
C LYS A 3 29.75 45.18 0.44
N SER A 4 30.26 44.04 0.89
CA SER A 4 29.79 42.73 0.43
C SER A 4 28.46 42.42 1.10
N LYS A 5 27.36 42.55 0.35
CA LYS A 5 26.01 42.17 0.78
C LYS A 5 25.88 40.65 0.67
N PHE A 6 25.88 39.96 1.80
CA PHE A 6 25.35 38.60 1.90
C PHE A 6 23.86 38.62 1.53
N ARG A 7 23.50 38.01 0.40
CA ARG A 7 22.11 37.70 0.05
C ARG A 7 21.73 36.42 0.80
N LYS A 8 20.93 36.53 1.86
CA LYS A 8 20.24 35.37 2.45
C LYS A 8 19.32 34.78 1.39
N ALA A 9 19.57 33.54 0.98
CA ALA A 9 18.62 32.75 0.22
C ALA A 9 17.34 32.61 1.05
N LYS A 10 16.21 33.07 0.50
CA LYS A 10 14.89 32.82 1.08
C LYS A 10 14.61 31.32 0.91
N GLN A 11 14.73 30.55 1.99
CA GLN A 11 14.18 29.20 2.03
C GLN A 11 12.67 29.32 1.95
N THR A 12 12.14 29.08 0.75
CA THR A 12 10.71 28.95 0.52
C THR A 12 10.28 27.57 0.98
N THR A 13 9.93 27.44 2.26
CA THR A 13 9.15 26.30 2.74
C THR A 13 7.73 26.43 2.17
N SER A 14 7.51 25.92 0.96
CA SER A 14 6.18 25.89 0.35
C SER A 14 5.28 24.96 1.16
N ARG A 15 4.12 25.46 1.61
CA ARG A 15 3.09 24.65 2.26
C ARG A 15 2.73 23.48 1.33
N PRO A 16 2.75 22.22 1.82
CA PRO A 16 2.40 21.08 1.00
C PRO A 16 0.96 21.19 0.49
N SER A 17 0.74 20.77 -0.76
CA SER A 17 -0.60 20.71 -1.36
C SER A 17 -1.52 19.82 -0.52
N SER A 18 -2.80 20.17 -0.44
CA SER A 18 -3.82 19.37 0.27
C SER A 18 -3.88 17.93 -0.23
N TYR A 19 -3.57 17.70 -1.52
CA TYR A 19 -3.47 16.36 -2.09
C TYR A 19 -2.34 15.54 -1.45
N LEU A 20 -1.16 16.14 -1.29
CA LEU A 20 0.00 15.45 -0.69
C LEU A 20 -0.24 15.15 0.79
N LEU A 21 -0.92 16.06 1.50
CA LEU A 21 -1.32 15.83 2.89
C LEU A 21 -2.29 14.64 2.99
N ARG A 22 -3.33 14.60 2.15
CA ARG A 22 -4.26 13.48 2.11
C ARG A 22 -3.58 12.15 1.77
N GLN A 23 -2.63 12.15 0.82
CA GLN A 23 -1.86 10.94 0.50
C GLN A 23 -0.99 10.46 1.66
N ALA A 24 -0.35 11.39 2.37
CA ALA A 24 0.42 11.06 3.56
C ALA A 24 -0.48 10.47 4.66
N GLU A 25 -1.65 11.08 4.91
CA GLU A 25 -2.63 10.59 5.90
C GLU A 25 -3.15 9.19 5.55
N LEU A 26 -3.46 8.93 4.27
CA LEU A 26 -3.86 7.61 3.79
C LEU A 26 -2.74 6.59 3.97
N LYS A 27 -1.50 6.94 3.63
CA LYS A 27 -0.34 6.06 3.79
C LYS A 27 -0.08 5.75 5.27
N ASP A 28 -0.15 6.74 6.15
CA ASP A 28 0.01 6.57 7.59
C ASP A 28 -1.08 5.67 8.17
N THR A 29 -2.32 5.84 7.71
CA THR A 29 -3.47 5.02 8.12
C THR A 29 -3.27 3.57 7.69
N PHE A 30 -2.92 3.35 6.42
CA PHE A 30 -2.62 2.02 5.89
C PHE A 30 -1.49 1.33 6.66
N ILE A 31 -0.36 2.01 6.90
CA ILE A 31 0.79 1.44 7.61
C ILE A 31 0.41 1.04 9.03
N LYS A 32 -0.36 1.87 9.74
CA LYS A 32 -0.86 1.52 11.09
C LYS A 32 -1.70 0.25 11.06
N LEU A 33 -2.64 0.16 10.12
CA LEU A 33 -3.52 -1.02 9.98
C LEU A 33 -2.75 -2.27 9.56
N ALA A 34 -1.82 -2.15 8.60
CA ALA A 34 -1.00 -3.27 8.14
C ALA A 34 -0.12 -3.82 9.26
N ASN A 35 0.51 -2.93 10.05
CA ASN A 35 1.31 -3.34 11.20
C ASN A 35 0.47 -3.97 12.30
N GLN A 36 -0.71 -3.42 12.58
CA GLN A 36 -1.65 -4.03 13.52
C GLN A 36 -2.04 -5.44 13.06
N TRP A 37 -2.46 -5.58 11.80
CA TRP A 37 -2.82 -6.87 11.21
C TRP A 37 -1.70 -7.88 11.32
N ARG A 38 -0.46 -7.54 10.96
CA ARG A 38 0.70 -8.44 11.09
C ARG A 38 0.94 -8.88 12.54
N SER A 39 0.93 -7.92 13.47
CA SER A 39 1.19 -8.21 14.88
C SER A 39 0.13 -9.14 15.48
N GLU A 40 -1.14 -8.90 15.14
CA GLU A 40 -2.30 -9.59 15.70
C GLU A 40 -2.62 -10.90 14.97
N THR A 41 -2.14 -11.11 13.74
CA THR A 41 -2.47 -12.33 12.95
C THR A 41 -1.31 -13.28 12.71
N LYS A 42 -0.05 -12.92 13.02
CA LYS A 42 1.14 -13.77 12.81
C LYS A 42 1.08 -15.17 13.42
N HIS A 43 0.23 -15.38 14.43
CA HIS A 43 0.08 -16.64 15.15
C HIS A 43 -1.16 -17.44 14.71
N LEU A 44 -1.99 -16.87 13.84
CA LEU A 44 -3.17 -17.52 13.31
C LEU A 44 -2.76 -18.49 12.20
N SER A 45 -3.42 -19.65 12.16
CA SER A 45 -3.18 -20.67 11.13
C SER A 45 -4.28 -20.70 10.05
N LEU A 46 -5.40 -20.02 10.31
CA LEU A 46 -6.56 -20.00 9.42
C LEU A 46 -6.62 -18.70 8.63
N MET A 47 -6.60 -18.82 7.31
CA MET A 47 -6.71 -17.69 6.39
C MET A 47 -8.00 -16.89 6.59
N SER A 48 -9.11 -17.57 6.93
CA SER A 48 -10.40 -16.93 7.22
C SER A 48 -10.27 -15.91 8.36
N ASP A 49 -9.54 -16.25 9.41
CA ASP A 49 -9.42 -15.42 10.60
C ASP A 49 -8.53 -14.20 10.32
N MET A 50 -7.47 -14.40 9.52
CA MET A 50 -6.62 -13.31 9.05
C MET A 50 -7.40 -12.31 8.19
N ILE A 51 -8.27 -12.80 7.30
CA ILE A 51 -9.09 -11.97 6.41
C ILE A 51 -10.16 -11.22 7.20
N LEU A 52 -10.84 -11.88 8.15
CA LEU A 52 -11.91 -11.28 8.95
C LEU A 52 -11.40 -10.31 10.02
N HIS A 53 -10.09 -10.25 10.25
CA HIS A 53 -9.48 -9.34 11.20
C HIS A 53 -9.85 -7.87 10.92
N THR A 54 -10.23 -7.13 11.96
CA THR A 54 -10.74 -5.75 11.86
C THR A 54 -9.81 -4.83 11.07
N ALA A 55 -8.49 -4.88 11.33
CA ALA A 55 -7.52 -4.06 10.60
C ALA A 55 -7.47 -4.38 9.08
N TYR A 56 -7.63 -5.66 8.72
CA TYR A 56 -7.67 -6.08 7.31
C TYR A 56 -8.95 -5.60 6.62
N GLN A 57 -10.09 -5.70 7.32
CA GLN A 57 -11.37 -5.18 6.83
C GLN A 57 -11.35 -3.66 6.67
N GLN A 58 -10.67 -2.93 7.57
CA GLN A 58 -10.50 -1.48 7.43
C GLN A 58 -9.62 -1.12 6.22
N ILE A 59 -8.56 -1.88 5.94
CA ILE A 59 -7.76 -1.72 4.71
C ILE A 59 -8.64 -1.90 3.46
N ILE A 60 -9.56 -2.87 3.47
CA ILE A 60 -10.53 -3.03 2.38
C ILE A 60 -11.48 -1.84 2.30
N GLY A 61 -11.93 -1.34 3.46
CA GLY A 61 -12.78 -0.15 3.56
C GLY A 61 -12.13 1.14 3.03
N MET A 62 -10.80 1.20 2.94
CA MET A 62 -10.08 2.29 2.26
C MET A 62 -10.30 2.28 0.74
N GLY A 63 -10.76 1.16 0.17
CA GLY A 63 -11.10 1.04 -1.25
C GLY A 63 -9.90 1.27 -2.17
N THR A 64 -10.14 1.94 -3.30
CA THR A 64 -9.13 2.11 -4.36
C THR A 64 -7.88 2.87 -3.91
N ASP A 65 -8.00 3.70 -2.88
CA ASP A 65 -6.88 4.45 -2.30
C ASP A 65 -5.82 3.52 -1.67
N ALA A 66 -6.21 2.31 -1.24
CA ALA A 66 -5.29 1.32 -0.70
C ALA A 66 -4.56 0.47 -1.76
N VAL A 67 -5.07 0.38 -2.99
CA VAL A 67 -4.48 -0.46 -4.06
C VAL A 67 -2.99 -0.17 -4.29
N PRO A 68 -2.54 1.08 -4.53
CA PRO A 68 -1.11 1.34 -4.71
C PRO A 68 -0.27 1.02 -3.46
N LEU A 69 -0.83 1.19 -2.26
CA LEU A 69 -0.14 0.92 -1.00
C LEU A 69 0.03 -0.59 -0.77
N ILE A 70 -1.00 -1.37 -1.11
CA ILE A 70 -0.96 -2.84 -1.03
C ILE A 70 0.04 -3.40 -2.06
N LEU A 71 0.06 -2.86 -3.28
CA LEU A 71 1.02 -3.27 -4.31
C LEU A 71 2.47 -2.94 -3.91
N GLU A 72 2.72 -1.79 -3.27
CA GLU A 72 4.04 -1.41 -2.71
C GLU A 72 4.47 -2.39 -1.60
N GLU A 73 3.57 -2.84 -0.73
CA GLU A 73 3.91 -3.86 0.28
C GLU A 73 4.16 -5.23 -0.37
N LEU A 74 3.35 -5.60 -1.35
CA LEU A 74 3.46 -6.89 -2.05
C LEU A 74 4.76 -7.02 -2.85
N SER A 75 5.32 -5.91 -3.35
CA SER A 75 6.63 -5.90 -4.02
C SER A 75 7.81 -6.05 -3.05
N ARG A 76 7.63 -5.66 -1.78
CA ARG A 76 8.62 -5.87 -0.71
C ARG A 76 8.57 -7.28 -0.16
N GLU A 77 7.37 -7.72 0.22
CA GLU A 77 7.17 -9.02 0.86
C GLU A 77 5.83 -9.64 0.42
N PRO A 78 5.86 -10.80 -0.27
CA PRO A 78 4.66 -11.54 -0.66
C PRO A 78 3.87 -12.05 0.55
N GLU A 79 2.98 -11.21 1.08
CA GLU A 79 2.02 -11.55 2.14
C GLU A 79 0.61 -11.79 1.57
N HIS A 80 -0.35 -12.13 2.44
CA HIS A 80 -1.72 -12.49 2.10
C HIS A 80 -2.62 -11.30 1.73
N TRP A 81 -2.13 -10.39 0.88
CA TRP A 81 -2.85 -9.22 0.41
C TRP A 81 -3.81 -9.48 -0.76
N PHE A 82 -3.75 -10.67 -1.37
CA PHE A 82 -4.50 -11.01 -2.58
C PHE A 82 -6.03 -10.90 -2.42
N TRP A 83 -6.54 -11.19 -1.21
CA TRP A 83 -7.98 -11.08 -0.95
C TRP A 83 -8.40 -9.62 -0.88
N ALA A 84 -7.64 -8.75 -0.21
CA ALA A 84 -7.89 -7.31 -0.22
C ALA A 84 -7.87 -6.75 -1.65
N LEU A 85 -6.84 -7.07 -2.45
CA LEU A 85 -6.76 -6.61 -3.84
C LEU A 85 -7.95 -7.07 -4.67
N ARG A 86 -8.35 -8.34 -4.56
CA ARG A 86 -9.53 -8.87 -5.25
C ARG A 86 -10.83 -8.19 -4.81
N SER A 87 -11.02 -8.01 -3.51
CA SER A 87 -12.22 -7.38 -2.95
C SER A 87 -12.36 -5.91 -3.36
N ILE A 88 -11.25 -5.18 -3.44
CA ILE A 88 -11.25 -3.77 -3.82
C ILE A 88 -11.40 -3.59 -5.34
N THR A 89 -10.67 -4.38 -6.13
CA THR A 89 -10.55 -4.16 -7.59
C THR A 89 -11.52 -4.98 -8.43
N GLY A 90 -12.08 -6.06 -7.87
CA GLY A 90 -12.83 -7.08 -8.60
C GLY A 90 -11.96 -7.96 -9.52
N ALA A 91 -10.66 -7.69 -9.64
CA ALA A 91 -9.77 -8.43 -10.53
C ALA A 91 -9.28 -9.74 -9.91
N ASN A 92 -8.86 -10.68 -10.77
CA ASN A 92 -8.17 -11.89 -10.37
C ASN A 92 -7.13 -12.30 -11.43
N PRO A 93 -5.93 -11.69 -11.42
CA PRO A 93 -4.89 -11.98 -12.40
C PRO A 93 -4.17 -13.32 -12.15
N ILE A 94 -4.45 -13.98 -11.02
CA ILE A 94 -3.76 -15.22 -10.62
C ILE A 94 -4.30 -16.39 -11.45
N LYS A 95 -3.42 -17.00 -12.23
CA LYS A 95 -3.73 -18.22 -12.98
C LYS A 95 -4.02 -19.40 -12.04
N PRO A 96 -4.91 -20.34 -12.40
CA PRO A 96 -5.23 -21.48 -11.54
C PRO A 96 -4.00 -22.27 -11.08
N GLU A 97 -2.99 -22.40 -11.95
CA GLU A 97 -1.77 -23.16 -11.70
C GLU A 97 -0.84 -22.47 -10.70
N ASP A 98 -0.96 -21.14 -10.54
CA ASP A 98 -0.15 -20.32 -9.64
C ASP A 98 -0.72 -20.24 -8.22
N ARG A 99 -1.91 -20.80 -7.97
CA ARG A 99 -2.55 -20.76 -6.65
C ARG A 99 -1.69 -21.48 -5.60
N GLY A 100 -1.52 -20.82 -4.45
CA GLY A 100 -0.65 -21.28 -3.37
C GLY A 100 0.84 -20.93 -3.56
N ARG A 101 1.25 -20.48 -4.75
CA ARG A 101 2.62 -20.01 -5.01
C ARG A 101 2.71 -18.50 -4.73
N LEU A 102 2.91 -18.11 -3.46
CA LEU A 102 2.90 -16.71 -3.01
C LEU A 102 3.68 -15.75 -3.93
N LYS A 103 4.91 -16.11 -4.31
CA LYS A 103 5.74 -15.29 -5.22
C LYS A 103 5.09 -15.10 -6.60
N LYS A 104 4.54 -16.16 -7.20
CA LYS A 104 3.85 -16.11 -8.50
C LYS A 104 2.56 -15.32 -8.43
N MET A 105 1.82 -15.48 -7.33
CA MET A 105 0.61 -14.71 -7.06
C MET A 105 0.93 -13.21 -6.91
N ALA A 106 2.01 -12.88 -6.21
CA ALA A 106 2.51 -11.51 -6.09
C ALA A 106 2.92 -10.93 -7.44
N GLU A 107 3.72 -11.66 -8.23
CA GLU A 107 4.10 -11.28 -9.59
C GLU A 107 2.88 -10.95 -10.45
N ALA A 108 1.85 -11.79 -10.45
CA ALA A 108 0.62 -11.57 -11.22
C ALA A 108 -0.12 -10.28 -10.82
N TRP A 109 -0.18 -9.97 -9.52
CA TRP A 109 -0.79 -8.72 -9.04
C TRP A 109 0.06 -7.49 -9.33
N LEU A 110 1.39 -7.60 -9.24
CA LEU A 110 2.30 -6.51 -9.59
C LEU A 110 2.27 -6.22 -11.10
N ASP A 111 2.19 -7.25 -11.94
CA ASP A 111 1.99 -7.11 -13.39
C ASP A 111 0.65 -6.44 -13.70
N TRP A 112 -0.43 -6.89 -13.07
CA TRP A 112 -1.74 -6.26 -13.18
C TRP A 112 -1.67 -4.78 -12.76
N GLY A 113 -1.01 -4.48 -11.63
CA GLY A 113 -0.84 -3.12 -11.13
C GLY A 113 -0.15 -2.21 -12.14
N ARG A 114 0.98 -2.67 -12.71
CA ARG A 114 1.71 -1.93 -13.76
C ARG A 114 0.86 -1.69 -15.00
N GLN A 115 0.08 -2.67 -15.44
CA GLN A 115 -0.81 -2.54 -16.60
C GLN A 115 -1.93 -1.52 -16.38
N HIS A 116 -2.31 -1.26 -15.12
CA HIS A 116 -3.35 -0.29 -14.73
C HIS A 116 -2.77 1.07 -14.28
N GLY A 117 -1.47 1.30 -14.47
CA GLY A 117 -0.81 2.57 -14.17
C GLY A 117 -0.44 2.77 -12.69
N TYR A 118 -0.50 1.71 -11.88
CA TYR A 118 -0.02 1.79 -10.49
C TYR A 118 1.50 1.70 -10.42
N LYS A 119 2.07 2.47 -9.49
CA LYS A 119 3.45 2.25 -9.03
C LYS A 119 3.44 1.04 -8.11
N CYS A 120 4.31 0.08 -8.38
CA CYS A 120 4.40 -1.21 -7.71
C CYS A 120 5.83 -1.40 -7.20
#